data_AF-A0A527DTN2-F1
#
_entry.id   AF-A0A527DTN2-F1
#
_cell.length_a   1.000
_cell.length_b   1.000
_cell.length_c   1.000
_cell.angle_alpha   90.00
_cell.angle_beta   90.00
_cell.angle_gamma   90.00
#
_symmetry.space_group_name_H-M   'P 1'
#
loop_
_entity.id
_entity.type
_entity.pdbx_description
1 polymer ?
#
loop_
_entity_poly.entity_id
_entity_poly.type
_entity_poly.pdbx_seq_one_letter_code
_entity_poly.pdbx_strand_id
1 'polypeptide(L)'
;GFLLSSVVWNIEPVYAAMIADLKADTFGTKHYTIGLKDDSVKLLKTAAIPDNVWAEIQTLREDVISGKIKVDPVYDAAAVRALMTSVAQ
;
A
#
# COMPACT_ATOMS: atom_id res chain seq x y z
N GLY A 1 17.90 -18.58 1.59
CA GLY A 1 16.94 -17.83 0.75
C GLY A 1 17.32 -16.35 0.78
N PHE A 2 17.04 -15.61 -0.29
CA PHE A 2 17.28 -14.17 -0.36
C PHE A 2 15.94 -13.42 -0.24
N LEU A 3 15.85 -12.44 0.66
CA LEU A 3 14.68 -11.56 0.75
C LEU A 3 14.84 -10.45 -0.29
N LEU A 4 14.09 -10.52 -1.39
CA LEU A 4 14.11 -9.48 -2.43
C LEU A 4 13.47 -8.19 -1.93
N SER A 5 12.25 -8.29 -1.39
CA SER A 5 11.52 -7.20 -0.73
C SER A 5 10.39 -7.79 0.10
N SER A 6 9.67 -6.95 0.82
CA SER A 6 8.41 -7.26 1.47
C SER A 6 7.51 -6.03 1.47
N VAL A 7 6.19 -6.24 1.49
CA VAL A 7 5.24 -5.16 1.72
C VAL A 7 5.16 -4.91 3.23
N VAL A 8 5.62 -3.73 3.65
CA VAL A 8 5.59 -3.28 5.04
C VAL A 8 4.28 -2.57 5.31
N TRP A 9 3.58 -3.02 6.35
CA TRP A 9 2.36 -2.41 6.87
C TRP A 9 2.70 -1.64 8.15
N ASN A 10 2.90 -0.33 8.04
CA ASN A 10 3.15 0.55 9.18
C ASN A 10 1.83 1.09 9.75
N ILE A 11 1.29 0.40 10.75
CA ILE A 11 -0.01 0.73 11.37
C ILE A 11 0.17 1.60 12.62
N GLU A 12 1.42 1.90 13.04
CA GLU A 12 1.69 2.79 14.17
C GLU A 12 0.96 4.14 14.08
N PRO A 13 1.05 4.92 12.97
CA PRO A 13 0.36 6.21 12.89
C PRO A 13 -1.17 6.07 12.90
N VAL A 14 -1.70 4.98 12.36
CA VAL A 14 -3.14 4.69 12.37
C VAL A 14 -3.61 4.43 13.80
N TYR A 15 -2.92 3.56 14.54
CA TYR A 15 -3.27 3.29 15.93
C TYR A 15 -3.08 4.50 16.84
N ALA A 16 -2.03 5.31 16.60
CA ALA A 16 -1.84 6.56 17.33
C ALA A 16 -3.03 7.53 17.11
N ALA A 17 -3.51 7.65 15.88
CA ALA A 17 -4.70 8.45 15.56
C ALA A 17 -5.95 7.88 16.25
N MET A 18 -6.16 6.56 16.19
CA MET A 18 -7.28 5.90 16.88
C MET A 18 -7.28 6.15 18.39
N ILE A 19 -6.12 6.07 19.04
CA ILE A 19 -5.98 6.35 20.47
C ILE A 19 -6.27 7.83 20.77
N ALA A 20 -5.81 8.75 19.91
CA ALA A 20 -6.10 10.17 20.07
C ALA A 20 -7.61 10.46 19.94
N ASP A 21 -8.27 9.86 18.95
CA ASP A 21 -9.72 10.01 18.76
C ASP A 21 -10.53 9.35 19.88
N LEU A 22 -10.05 8.24 20.46
CA LEU A 22 -10.66 7.65 21.67
C LEU A 22 -10.58 8.61 22.86
N LYS A 23 -9.42 9.25 23.08
CA LYS A 23 -9.24 10.22 24.17
C LYS A 23 -10.05 11.51 23.95
N ALA A 24 -10.40 11.81 22.71
CA ALA A 24 -11.18 12.99 22.33
C ALA A 24 -12.69 12.69 22.20
N ASP A 25 -13.14 11.46 22.51
CA ASP A 25 -14.52 11.00 22.30
C ASP A 25 -15.03 11.14 20.84
N THR A 26 -14.11 11.15 19.86
CA THR A 26 -14.40 11.24 18.42
C THR A 26 -14.14 9.94 17.66
N PHE A 27 -13.82 8.85 18.38
CA PHE A 27 -13.58 7.56 17.75
C PHE A 27 -14.81 7.06 16.98
N GLY A 28 -14.59 6.53 15.77
CA GLY A 28 -15.65 6.02 14.89
C GLY A 28 -16.34 7.07 14.02
N THR A 29 -15.95 8.35 14.11
CA THR A 29 -16.54 9.43 13.30
C THR A 29 -15.87 9.62 11.93
N LYS A 30 -14.74 8.96 11.68
CA LYS A 30 -13.99 9.00 10.42
C LYS A 30 -13.38 7.65 10.09
N HIS A 31 -13.05 7.47 8.80
CA HIS A 31 -12.24 6.35 8.34
C HIS A 31 -10.75 6.69 8.43
N TYR A 32 -9.93 5.68 8.75
CA TYR A 32 -8.47 5.80 8.71
C TYR A 32 -8.00 5.19 7.40
N THR A 33 -7.44 6.00 6.53
CA THR A 33 -6.86 5.52 5.27
C THR A 33 -5.51 4.88 5.55
N ILE A 34 -5.22 3.83 4.79
CA ILE A 34 -3.88 3.27 4.63
C ILE A 34 -3.55 3.24 3.14
N GLY A 35 -2.29 3.46 2.79
CA GLY A 35 -1.83 3.40 1.41
C GLY A 35 -0.41 3.90 1.21
N LEU A 36 -0.09 4.18 -0.05
CA LEU A 36 1.24 4.63 -0.44
C LEU A 36 1.52 6.06 0.03
N LYS A 37 0.51 6.95 0.02
CA LYS A 37 0.68 8.39 0.28
C LYS A 37 1.18 8.69 1.70
N ASP A 38 0.79 7.90 2.68
CA ASP A 38 1.12 8.09 4.09
C ASP A 38 2.17 7.08 4.60
N ASP A 39 2.78 6.31 3.70
CA ASP A 39 3.77 5.25 4.00
C ASP A 39 3.29 4.17 4.98
N SER A 40 1.98 4.07 5.22
CA SER A 40 1.38 2.96 5.97
C SER A 40 1.45 1.65 5.20
N VAL A 41 1.55 1.71 3.87
CA VAL A 41 1.89 0.58 2.99
C VAL A 41 3.06 0.98 2.09
N LYS A 42 4.17 0.24 2.16
CA LYS A 42 5.35 0.50 1.31
C LYS A 42 6.18 -0.76 1.06
N LEU A 43 7.05 -0.72 0.06
CA LEU A 43 8.04 -1.77 -0.15
C LEU A 43 9.27 -1.56 0.75
N LEU A 44 9.80 -2.66 1.28
CA LEU A 44 11.08 -2.68 1.97
C LEU A 44 12.22 -2.66 0.94
N LYS A 45 13.04 -1.61 0.94
CA LYS A 45 14.31 -1.61 0.18
C LYS A 45 15.28 -2.58 0.83
N THR A 46 15.85 -3.49 0.04
CA THR A 46 16.91 -4.41 0.49
C THR A 46 18.15 -4.25 -0.40
N ALA A 47 19.29 -4.79 0.04
CA ALA A 47 20.50 -4.81 -0.78
C ALA A 47 20.38 -5.69 -2.04
N ALA A 48 19.35 -6.54 -2.13
CA ALA A 48 19.09 -7.34 -3.31
C ALA A 48 18.41 -6.55 -4.44
N ILE A 49 17.99 -5.30 -4.19
CA ILE A 49 17.37 -4.43 -5.18
C ILE A 49 18.41 -3.40 -5.66
N PRO A 50 18.86 -3.47 -6.92
CA PRO A 50 19.73 -2.45 -7.51
C PRO A 50 19.09 -1.05 -7.44
N ASP A 51 19.93 -0.02 -7.30
CA ASP A 51 19.44 1.35 -7.12
C ASP A 51 18.62 1.87 -8.31
N ASN A 52 18.96 1.46 -9.55
CA ASN A 52 18.18 1.84 -10.73
C ASN A 52 16.77 1.22 -10.70
N VAL A 53 16.67 -0.06 -10.33
CA VAL A 53 15.38 -0.75 -10.19
C VAL A 53 14.57 -0.12 -9.06
N TRP A 54 15.21 0.23 -7.95
CA TRP A 54 14.53 0.93 -6.86
C TRP A 54 14.00 2.30 -7.31
N ALA A 55 14.76 3.06 -8.09
CA ALA A 55 14.33 4.36 -8.62
C ALA A 55 13.11 4.24 -9.57
N GLU A 56 13.09 3.22 -10.43
CA GLU A 56 11.93 2.91 -11.29
C GLU A 56 10.69 2.58 -10.46
N ILE A 57 10.82 1.74 -9.43
CA ILE A 57 9.74 1.39 -8.51
C ILE A 57 9.21 2.64 -7.78
N GLN A 58 10.09 3.53 -7.32
CA GLN A 58 9.66 4.75 -6.65
C GLN A 58 8.98 5.72 -7.62
N THR A 59 9.38 5.75 -8.89
CA THR A 59 8.67 6.51 -9.92
C THR A 59 7.26 5.96 -10.14
N LEU A 60 7.11 4.64 -10.21
CA LEU A 60 5.79 3.98 -10.29
C LEU A 60 4.93 4.27 -9.05
N ARG A 61 5.52 4.28 -7.86
CA ARG A 61 4.82 4.66 -6.62
C ARG A 61 4.24 6.07 -6.75
N GLU A 62 5.02 7.04 -7.25
CA GLU A 62 4.54 8.41 -7.47
C GLU A 62 3.46 8.49 -8.56
N ASP A 63 3.57 7.70 -9.62
CA ASP A 63 2.53 7.60 -10.66
C ASP A 63 1.21 7.07 -10.08
N VAL A 64 1.25 6.13 -9.12
CA VAL A 64 0.05 5.65 -8.41
C VAL A 64 -0.50 6.72 -7.46
N ILE A 65 0.36 7.37 -6.68
CA ILE A 65 -0.06 8.43 -5.73
C ILE A 65 -0.67 9.63 -6.45
N SER A 66 -0.11 10.02 -7.60
CA SER A 66 -0.62 11.10 -8.43
C SER A 66 -1.90 10.72 -9.19
N GLY A 67 -2.26 9.44 -9.23
CA GLY A 67 -3.42 8.93 -9.96
C GLY A 67 -3.20 8.78 -11.47
N LYS A 68 -1.96 8.94 -11.96
CA LYS A 68 -1.58 8.64 -13.34
C LYS A 68 -1.73 7.14 -13.63
N ILE A 69 -1.37 6.30 -12.65
CA ILE A 69 -1.71 4.88 -12.63
C ILE A 69 -2.84 4.68 -11.62
N LYS A 70 -3.98 4.18 -12.08
CA LYS A 70 -5.10 3.84 -11.21
C LYS A 70 -5.09 2.34 -10.92
N VAL A 71 -5.18 2.01 -9.63
CA VAL A 71 -5.33 0.63 -9.16
C VAL A 71 -6.74 0.51 -8.61
N ASP A 72 -7.68 0.13 -9.47
CA ASP A 72 -9.08 0.01 -9.08
C ASP A 72 -9.28 -1.28 -8.28
N PRO A 73 -9.90 -1.21 -7.09
CA PRO A 73 -10.11 -2.39 -6.28
C PRO A 73 -11.23 -3.26 -6.87
N VAL A 74 -10.97 -4.56 -6.95
CA VAL A 74 -11.95 -5.57 -7.40
C VAL A 74 -12.36 -6.41 -6.20
N TYR A 75 -13.65 -6.36 -5.86
CA TYR A 75 -14.19 -7.04 -4.67
C TYR A 75 -15.04 -8.27 -5.00
N ASP A 76 -15.62 -8.31 -6.20
CA ASP A 76 -16.42 -9.46 -6.62
C ASP A 76 -15.52 -10.67 -6.87
N ALA A 77 -15.88 -11.80 -6.27
CA ALA A 77 -15.04 -12.99 -6.29
C ALA A 77 -14.91 -13.61 -7.69
N ALA A 78 -15.90 -13.46 -8.58
CA ALA A 78 -15.78 -13.93 -9.95
C ALA A 78 -14.86 -13.01 -10.75
N ALA A 79 -15.00 -11.69 -10.58
CA ALA A 79 -14.13 -10.68 -11.19
C ALA A 79 -12.67 -10.81 -10.74
N VAL A 80 -12.41 -11.06 -9.45
CA VAL A 80 -11.05 -11.32 -8.95
C VAL A 80 -10.43 -12.55 -9.64
N ARG A 81 -11.18 -13.65 -9.76
CA ARG A 81 -10.68 -14.87 -10.43
C ARG A 81 -10.39 -14.63 -11.91
N ALA A 82 -11.27 -13.92 -12.61
CA ALA A 82 -11.07 -13.55 -14.00
C ALA A 82 -9.79 -12.70 -14.18
N LEU A 83 -9.59 -11.69 -13.32
CA LEU A 83 -8.37 -10.86 -13.33
C LEU A 83 -7.11 -11.68 -13.07
N MET A 84 -7.12 -12.56 -12.05
CA MET A 84 -5.95 -13.39 -11.75
C MET A 84 -5.62 -14.37 -12.88
N THR A 85 -6.62 -14.79 -13.65
CA THR A 85 -6.43 -15.70 -14.79
C THR A 85 -5.80 -14.97 -15.98
N SER A 86 -6.19 -13.73 -16.25
CA SER A 86 -5.60 -12.94 -17.34
C SER A 86 -4.17 -12.50 -17.05
N VAL A 87 -3.83 -12.22 -15.78
CA VAL A 87 -2.48 -11.81 -15.37
C VAL A 87 -1.48 -12.97 -15.37
N ALA A 88 -1.95 -14.22 -15.26
CA ALA A 88 -1.10 -15.41 -15.24
C ALA A 88 -0.75 -15.96 -16.64
N GLN A 89 -1.32 -15.41 -17.71
CA GLN A 89 -1.07 -15.82 -19.11
C GLN A 89 0.11 -15.10 -19.76
#